data_AF-A0A7K0BT07-F1
#
_entry.id   AF-A0A7K0BT07-F1
#
_cell.length_a   1.000
_cell.length_b   1.000
_cell.length_c   1.000
_cell.angle_alpha   90.00
_cell.angle_beta   90.00
_cell.angle_gamma   90.00
#
_symmetry.space_group_name_H-M   'P 1'
#
loop_
_entity.id
_entity.type
_entity.pdbx_description
1 polymer ?
#
loop_
_entity_poly.entity_id
_entity_poly.type
_entity_poly.pdbx_seq_one_letter_code
_entity_poly.pdbx_strand_id
1 'polypeptide(L)'
;MLDGMKPKPLLALAGAIGGTVLATAGVAAFVMGDGDDDAARPAASARPQQNTGQIAAALRANGATGCDADGTRVECRYDGHYVAATVITPGMGISMQTALEGWRSGVGQSALGEQGAFAILQGPNWLVTGPGELVDRIRPSLGGRALHCDQPYGTCS
;
A
#
# COMPACT_ATOMS: atom_id res chain seq x y z
N MET A 1 -67.36 15.88 -29.18
CA MET A 1 -67.64 15.15 -30.42
C MET A 1 -66.90 15.84 -31.54
N LEU A 2 -65.87 15.19 -32.09
CA LEU A 2 -65.44 15.38 -33.48
C LEU A 2 -64.49 14.22 -33.82
N ASP A 3 -65.11 13.25 -34.45
CA ASP A 3 -64.52 12.11 -35.14
C ASP A 3 -63.82 12.63 -36.40
N GLY A 4 -62.68 12.03 -36.77
CA GLY A 4 -61.96 12.39 -38.00
C GLY A 4 -60.73 11.50 -38.19
N MET A 5 -60.86 10.49 -39.05
CA MET A 5 -59.83 9.49 -39.33
C MET A 5 -59.44 9.46 -40.84
N LYS A 6 -58.10 9.38 -41.10
CA LYS A 6 -57.35 8.94 -42.31
C LYS A 6 -57.17 9.92 -43.50
N PRO A 7 -56.04 9.90 -44.28
CA PRO A 7 -55.34 8.71 -44.87
C PRO A 7 -53.79 8.61 -44.69
N LYS A 8 -53.24 7.41 -45.02
CA LYS A 8 -51.81 6.99 -45.16
C LYS A 8 -51.22 7.49 -46.52
N PRO A 9 -49.98 7.20 -47.00
CA PRO A 9 -48.78 6.51 -46.44
C PRO A 9 -47.43 7.27 -46.70
N LEU A 10 -46.30 6.78 -46.20
CA LEU A 10 -45.08 6.43 -46.98
C LEU A 10 -43.91 6.13 -46.05
N LEU A 11 -43.26 5.01 -46.34
CA LEU A 11 -42.01 4.55 -45.75
C LEU A 11 -40.90 5.59 -45.99
N ALA A 12 -40.14 5.88 -44.94
CA ALA A 12 -38.73 6.22 -45.06
C ALA A 12 -37.99 5.56 -43.89
N LEU A 13 -37.45 4.36 -44.16
CA LEU A 13 -36.32 3.86 -43.40
C LEU A 13 -35.17 4.85 -43.61
N ALA A 14 -34.74 5.51 -42.54
CA ALA A 14 -33.44 6.15 -42.48
C ALA A 14 -32.89 5.88 -41.08
N GLY A 15 -31.99 4.89 -41.01
CA GLY A 15 -31.22 4.63 -39.82
C GLY A 15 -30.28 5.79 -39.54
N ALA A 16 -30.25 6.21 -38.29
CA ALA A 16 -29.09 6.83 -37.67
C ALA A 16 -29.24 6.61 -36.17
N ILE A 17 -28.47 5.66 -35.66
CA ILE A 17 -28.33 5.39 -34.24
C ILE A 17 -27.58 6.60 -33.68
N GLY A 18 -28.29 7.50 -32.99
CA GLY A 18 -27.73 8.76 -32.55
C GLY A 18 -28.38 9.25 -31.27
N GLY A 19 -27.66 9.07 -30.16
CA GLY A 19 -27.77 9.93 -29.00
C GLY A 19 -28.70 9.49 -27.88
N THR A 20 -28.20 8.61 -27.00
CA THR A 20 -28.42 8.82 -25.56
C THR A 20 -27.08 9.04 -24.88
N VAL A 21 -27.11 10.09 -24.08
CA VAL A 21 -26.01 10.83 -23.48
C VAL A 21 -25.83 10.32 -22.06
N LEU A 22 -24.56 10.13 -21.68
CA LEU A 22 -24.00 10.10 -20.31
C LEU A 22 -24.41 8.96 -19.36
N ALA A 23 -23.50 8.00 -19.21
CA ALA A 23 -23.04 7.58 -17.89
C ALA A 23 -21.55 7.19 -17.96
N THR A 24 -20.74 8.09 -17.43
CA THR A 24 -19.30 7.93 -17.14
C THR A 24 -19.03 6.74 -16.22
N ALA A 25 -18.12 5.85 -16.62
CA ALA A 25 -16.89 5.50 -15.89
C ALA A 25 -16.27 4.27 -16.57
N GLY A 26 -15.05 4.46 -17.08
CA GLY A 26 -14.42 3.59 -18.08
C GLY A 26 -14.24 2.14 -17.65
N VAL A 27 -14.80 1.24 -18.47
CA VAL A 27 -14.29 -0.10 -18.68
C VAL A 27 -13.79 -0.09 -20.12
N ALA A 28 -12.51 0.22 -20.32
CA ALA A 28 -11.86 0.08 -21.62
C ALA A 28 -11.12 -1.25 -21.61
N ALA A 29 -11.71 -2.22 -22.30
CA ALA A 29 -11.06 -3.45 -22.70
C ALA A 29 -10.08 -3.18 -23.86
N PHE A 30 -9.25 -4.20 -24.13
CA PHE A 30 -8.45 -4.49 -25.34
C PHE A 30 -6.96 -4.17 -25.31
N VAL A 31 -6.17 -5.18 -24.91
CA VAL A 31 -5.08 -5.69 -25.75
C VAL A 31 -5.20 -7.22 -25.79
N MET A 32 -5.50 -7.78 -26.97
CA MET A 32 -5.19 -9.18 -27.28
C MET A 32 -3.69 -9.23 -27.54
N GLY A 33 -2.93 -9.71 -26.57
CA GLY A 33 -1.52 -10.04 -26.69
C GLY A 33 -1.33 -11.43 -26.13
N ASP A 34 -1.09 -12.39 -27.02
CA ASP A 34 -0.59 -13.72 -26.66
C ASP A 34 0.86 -13.51 -26.22
N GLY A 35 1.08 -13.49 -24.91
CA GLY A 35 2.36 -13.16 -24.30
C GLY A 35 2.32 -13.56 -22.84
N ASP A 36 3.30 -14.37 -22.45
CA ASP A 36 3.58 -14.81 -21.10
C ASP A 36 3.91 -13.59 -20.22
N ASP A 37 2.88 -12.87 -19.79
CA ASP A 37 2.98 -11.73 -18.89
C ASP A 37 2.64 -12.23 -17.48
N ASP A 38 3.69 -12.45 -16.68
CA ASP A 38 3.63 -12.47 -15.23
C ASP A 38 2.99 -11.14 -14.80
N ALA A 39 1.65 -11.14 -14.75
CA ALA A 39 0.85 -9.96 -14.54
C ALA A 39 1.24 -9.38 -13.19
N ALA A 40 2.12 -8.38 -13.22
CA ALA A 40 2.66 -7.71 -12.06
C ALA A 40 1.49 -7.26 -11.20
N ARG A 41 1.19 -8.05 -10.15
CA ARG A 41 0.09 -7.77 -9.25
C ARG A 41 0.29 -6.35 -8.75
N PRO A 42 -0.72 -5.46 -8.87
CA PRO A 42 -0.61 -4.11 -8.33
C PRO A 42 -0.15 -4.19 -6.88
N ALA A 43 0.94 -3.51 -6.54
CA ALA A 43 1.40 -3.44 -5.17
C ALA A 43 0.23 -2.94 -4.30
N ALA A 44 -0.08 -3.65 -3.21
CA ALA A 44 -1.17 -3.27 -2.34
C ALA A 44 -1.01 -1.80 -1.93
N SER A 45 -2.05 -0.99 -2.10
CA SER A 45 -2.03 0.37 -1.54
C SER A 45 -2.07 0.25 -0.01
N ALA A 46 -1.15 0.93 0.67
CA ALA A 46 -1.10 0.88 2.12
C ALA A 46 -2.38 1.44 2.73
N ARG A 47 -2.87 0.78 3.78
CA ARG A 47 -4.05 1.20 4.53
C ARG A 47 -3.64 1.64 5.94
N PRO A 48 -4.38 2.58 6.55
CA PRO A 48 -4.22 2.85 7.97
C PRO A 48 -4.50 1.58 8.78
N GLN A 49 -3.75 1.39 9.86
CA GLN A 49 -3.88 0.24 10.76
C GLN A 49 -4.49 0.72 12.09
N GLN A 50 -5.41 -0.08 12.63
CA GLN A 50 -6.01 0.21 13.95
C GLN A 50 -5.09 -0.25 15.10
N ASN A 51 -4.34 -1.33 14.86
CA ASN A 51 -3.37 -1.89 15.79
C ASN A 51 -2.28 -2.62 15.01
N THR A 52 -1.31 -3.18 15.72
CA THR A 52 -0.16 -3.84 15.10
C THR A 52 -0.40 -5.27 14.61
N GLY A 53 -1.57 -5.86 14.84
CA GLY A 53 -1.80 -7.30 14.63
C GLY A 53 -1.48 -7.77 13.22
N GLN A 54 -1.91 -7.01 12.20
CA GLN A 54 -1.60 -7.33 10.80
C GLN A 54 -0.11 -7.20 10.47
N ILE A 55 0.57 -6.22 11.06
CA ILE A 55 2.00 -5.99 10.87
C ILE A 55 2.79 -7.14 11.52
N ALA A 56 2.44 -7.49 12.76
CA ALA A 56 3.08 -8.60 13.49
C ALA A 56 2.86 -9.94 12.79
N ALA A 57 1.70 -10.16 12.16
CA ALA A 57 1.43 -11.34 11.35
C ALA A 57 2.30 -11.38 10.09
N ALA A 58 2.41 -10.25 9.36
CA ALA A 58 3.25 -10.15 8.17
C ALA A 58 4.74 -10.38 8.48
N LEU A 59 5.24 -9.83 9.60
CA LEU A 59 6.61 -10.04 10.06
C LEU A 59 6.88 -11.52 10.34
N ARG A 60 6.02 -12.20 11.11
CA ARG A 60 6.18 -13.63 11.43
C ARG A 60 6.08 -14.51 10.19
N ALA A 61 5.16 -14.22 9.29
CA ALA A 61 5.01 -14.95 8.02
C ALA A 61 6.26 -14.86 7.13
N ASN A 62 7.12 -13.85 7.35
CA ASN A 62 8.37 -13.64 6.62
C ASN A 62 9.62 -13.92 7.47
N GLY A 63 9.50 -14.76 8.50
CA GLY A 63 10.64 -15.29 9.24
C GLY A 63 11.09 -14.46 10.44
N ALA A 64 10.39 -13.37 10.79
CA ALA A 64 10.67 -12.68 12.05
C ALA A 64 10.26 -13.55 13.24
N THR A 65 11.14 -13.67 14.22
CA THR A 65 10.99 -14.49 15.42
C THR A 65 11.01 -13.63 16.68
N GLY A 66 10.64 -14.21 17.83
CA GLY A 66 10.69 -13.51 19.12
C GLY A 66 9.83 -12.24 19.19
N CYS A 67 8.76 -12.17 18.39
CA CYS A 67 7.93 -10.98 18.28
C CYS A 67 7.07 -10.74 19.52
N ASP A 68 7.38 -9.69 20.27
CA ASP A 68 6.51 -9.08 21.28
C ASP A 68 5.68 -7.97 20.63
N ALA A 69 4.39 -7.91 20.93
CA ALA A 69 3.46 -7.01 20.26
C ALA A 69 2.34 -6.56 21.19
N ASP A 70 2.12 -5.25 21.23
CA ASP A 70 0.96 -4.61 21.85
C ASP A 70 0.12 -3.86 20.80
N GLY A 71 -0.88 -3.09 21.25
CA GLY A 71 -1.79 -2.36 20.35
C GLY A 71 -1.09 -1.37 19.42
N THR A 72 0.05 -0.80 19.80
CA THR A 72 0.74 0.27 19.05
C THR A 72 2.17 -0.08 18.65
N ARG A 73 2.83 -1.08 19.24
CA ARG A 73 4.22 -1.43 18.98
C ARG A 73 4.43 -2.94 18.77
N VAL A 74 5.39 -3.28 17.92
CA VAL A 74 5.91 -4.65 17.73
C VAL A 74 7.42 -4.59 17.75
N GLU A 75 8.05 -5.56 18.41
CA GLU A 75 9.49 -5.76 18.43
C GLU A 75 9.79 -7.22 18.18
N CYS A 76 10.61 -7.51 17.18
CA CYS A 76 10.97 -8.86 16.74
C CYS A 76 12.48 -8.95 16.49
N ARG A 77 12.93 -10.16 16.13
CA ARG A 77 14.26 -10.42 15.58
C ARG A 77 14.16 -11.09 14.21
N TYR A 78 15.03 -10.72 13.28
CA TYR A 78 15.15 -11.36 11.98
C TYR A 78 16.62 -11.49 11.63
N ASP A 79 17.11 -12.72 11.41
CA ASP A 79 18.53 -13.02 11.15
C ASP A 79 19.52 -12.34 12.12
N GLY A 80 19.14 -12.25 13.41
CA GLY A 80 19.95 -11.60 14.45
C GLY A 80 19.81 -10.08 14.54
N HIS A 81 19.06 -9.46 13.62
CA HIS A 81 18.79 -8.03 13.59
C HIS A 81 17.48 -7.65 14.28
N TYR A 82 17.45 -6.46 14.85
CA TYR A 82 16.28 -5.88 15.50
C TYR A 82 15.30 -5.35 14.46
N VAL A 83 14.04 -5.71 14.66
CA VAL A 83 12.93 -5.32 13.80
C VAL A 83 11.88 -4.70 14.69
N ALA A 84 11.39 -3.53 14.31
CA ALA A 84 10.34 -2.86 15.06
C ALA A 84 9.25 -2.32 14.14
N ALA A 85 8.03 -2.27 14.67
CA ALA A 85 6.93 -1.58 14.03
C ALA A 85 6.19 -0.70 15.02
N THR A 86 5.56 0.37 14.52
CA THR A 86 4.71 1.23 15.34
C THR A 86 3.51 1.69 14.53
N VAL A 87 2.33 1.66 15.15
CA VAL A 87 1.09 2.28 14.65
C VAL A 87 0.89 3.60 15.40
N ILE A 88 0.99 4.71 14.68
CA ILE A 88 0.79 6.06 15.15
C ILE A 88 -0.71 6.32 15.39
N THR A 89 -1.06 6.59 16.64
CA THR A 89 -2.41 6.94 17.10
C THR A 89 -2.44 8.40 17.58
N PRO A 90 -3.59 9.09 17.51
CA PRO A 90 -3.68 10.49 17.93
C PRO A 90 -3.24 10.75 19.37
N GLY A 91 -3.43 9.78 20.27
CA GLY A 91 -3.08 9.90 21.69
C GLY A 91 -1.57 9.96 21.98
N MET A 92 -0.71 9.64 21.01
CA MET A 92 0.74 9.66 21.22
C MET A 92 1.36 11.06 21.07
N GLY A 93 0.61 12.05 20.58
CA GLY A 93 1.11 13.43 20.47
C GLY A 93 2.24 13.62 19.46
N ILE A 94 2.51 12.62 18.61
CA ILE A 94 3.52 12.68 17.55
C ILE A 94 2.86 12.53 16.18
N SER A 95 3.40 13.26 15.20
CA SER A 95 2.95 13.11 13.81
C SER A 95 3.66 11.92 13.14
N MET A 96 3.04 11.41 12.08
CA MET A 96 3.65 10.38 11.23
C MET A 96 4.99 10.85 10.62
N GLN A 97 5.08 12.14 10.25
CA GLN A 97 6.30 12.73 9.68
C GLN A 97 7.43 12.79 10.72
N THR A 98 7.12 13.25 11.93
CA THR A 98 8.09 13.31 13.04
C THR A 98 8.61 11.92 13.39
N ALA A 99 7.72 10.92 13.45
CA ALA A 99 8.11 9.54 13.67
C ALA A 99 9.05 9.03 12.56
N LEU A 100 8.72 9.31 11.30
CA LEU A 100 9.53 8.92 10.16
C LEU A 100 10.93 9.57 10.20
N GLU A 101 11.01 10.87 10.48
CA GLU A 101 12.30 11.58 10.60
C GLU A 101 13.16 10.99 11.72
N GLY A 102 12.56 10.66 12.87
CA GLY A 102 13.24 9.96 13.95
C GLY A 102 13.78 8.60 13.51
N TRP A 103 13.01 7.83 12.75
CA TRP A 103 13.43 6.49 12.29
C TRP A 103 14.50 6.57 11.20
N ARG A 104 14.44 7.55 10.29
CA ARG A 104 15.46 7.78 9.25
C ARG A 104 16.83 8.09 9.84
N SER A 105 16.89 8.68 11.03
CA SER A 105 18.17 8.89 11.72
C SER A 105 18.88 7.59 12.07
N GLY A 106 18.17 6.46 12.16
CA GLY A 106 18.75 5.19 12.59
C GLY A 106 19.23 5.16 14.06
N VAL A 107 18.90 6.17 14.87
CA VAL A 107 19.33 6.24 16.28
C VAL A 107 18.96 4.99 17.09
N GLY A 108 17.78 4.42 16.84
CA GLY A 108 17.34 3.18 17.50
C GLY A 108 18.21 1.97 17.14
N GLN A 109 18.59 1.84 15.87
CA GLN A 109 19.46 0.76 15.42
C GLN A 109 20.89 0.93 15.98
N SER A 110 21.42 2.16 15.93
CA SER A 110 22.74 2.48 16.47
C SER A 110 22.85 2.21 17.97
N ALA A 111 21.80 2.54 18.74
CA ALA A 111 21.75 2.28 20.18
C ALA A 111 21.77 0.78 20.53
N LEU A 112 21.36 -0.07 19.59
CA LEU A 112 21.41 -1.54 19.71
C LEU A 112 22.71 -2.13 19.13
N GLY A 113 23.65 -1.29 18.69
CA GLY A 113 24.91 -1.70 18.07
C GLY A 113 24.80 -2.06 16.59
N GLU A 114 23.65 -1.82 15.95
CA GLU A 114 23.44 -2.08 14.53
C GLU A 114 23.90 -0.88 13.72
N GLN A 115 25.06 -1.02 13.07
CA GLN A 115 25.70 0.05 12.27
C GLN A 115 25.55 -0.16 10.76
N GLY A 116 24.89 -1.24 10.33
CA GLY A 116 24.73 -1.58 8.92
C GLY A 116 23.51 -0.91 8.27
N ALA A 117 23.31 -1.22 7.01
CA ALA A 117 22.15 -0.78 6.25
C ALA A 117 20.84 -1.30 6.87
N PHE A 118 19.81 -0.48 6.80
CA PHE A 118 18.47 -0.82 7.28
C PHE A 118 17.42 -0.21 6.35
N ALA A 119 16.18 -0.64 6.47
CA ALA A 119 15.08 -0.08 5.69
C ALA A 119 13.90 0.28 6.59
N ILE A 120 13.09 1.21 6.11
CA ILE A 120 11.85 1.65 6.73
C ILE A 120 10.72 1.44 5.74
N LEU A 121 9.68 0.69 6.13
CA LEU A 121 8.42 0.64 5.41
C LEU A 121 7.45 1.66 5.99
N GLN A 122 7.00 2.60 5.18
CA GLN A 122 6.08 3.67 5.56
C GLN A 122 4.67 3.41 5.03
N GLY A 123 3.71 3.31 5.96
CA GLY A 123 2.28 3.39 5.68
C GLY A 123 1.63 4.73 6.09
N PRO A 124 0.30 4.84 6.08
CA PRO A 124 -0.40 6.09 6.37
C PRO A 124 -0.28 6.55 7.82
N ASN A 125 -0.31 5.61 8.76
CA ASN A 125 -0.17 5.86 10.20
C ASN A 125 0.70 4.81 10.87
N TRP A 126 1.60 4.14 10.14
CA TRP A 126 2.44 3.09 10.71
C TRP A 126 3.80 3.03 10.02
N LEU A 127 4.80 2.59 10.76
CA LEU A 127 6.16 2.37 10.31
C LEU A 127 6.62 0.95 10.65
N VAL A 128 7.47 0.36 9.81
CA VAL A 128 8.24 -0.86 10.11
C VAL A 128 9.71 -0.59 9.80
N THR A 129 10.63 -1.03 10.63
CA THR A 129 12.08 -0.92 10.45
C THR A 129 12.75 -2.26 10.67
N GLY A 130 13.83 -2.51 9.93
CA GLY A 130 14.61 -3.74 10.03
C GLY A 130 15.52 -3.90 8.80
N PRO A 131 16.07 -5.09 8.56
CA PRO A 131 16.86 -5.38 7.36
C PRO A 131 16.05 -5.14 6.08
N GLY A 132 16.72 -4.63 5.05
CA GLY A 132 16.08 -4.32 3.75
C GLY A 132 15.35 -5.51 3.13
N GLU A 133 15.97 -6.68 3.16
CA GLU A 133 15.40 -7.92 2.64
C GLU A 133 14.05 -8.28 3.29
N LEU A 134 13.92 -8.12 4.61
CA LEU A 134 12.66 -8.35 5.31
C LEU A 134 11.61 -7.31 4.92
N VAL A 135 11.99 -6.03 4.90
CA VAL A 135 11.10 -4.92 4.52
C VAL A 135 10.55 -5.11 3.11
N ASP A 136 11.39 -5.50 2.16
CA ASP A 136 10.98 -5.76 0.78
C ASP A 136 10.04 -6.97 0.68
N ARG A 137 10.23 -8.00 1.50
CA ARG A 137 9.34 -9.17 1.54
C ARG A 137 7.96 -8.88 2.14
N ILE A 138 7.87 -8.03 3.16
CA ILE A 138 6.57 -7.68 3.77
C ILE A 138 5.81 -6.61 2.97
N ARG A 139 6.51 -5.80 2.17
CA ARG A 139 5.91 -4.68 1.40
C ARG A 139 4.76 -5.10 0.48
N PRO A 140 4.81 -6.21 -0.29
CA PRO A 140 3.68 -6.64 -1.11
C PRO A 140 2.40 -6.88 -0.30
N SER A 141 2.52 -7.34 0.94
CA SER A 141 1.38 -7.66 1.82
C SER A 141 0.81 -6.44 2.53
N LEU A 142 1.67 -5.53 3.00
CA LEU A 142 1.26 -4.36 3.76
C LEU A 142 1.06 -3.11 2.89
N GLY A 143 1.64 -3.10 1.69
CA GLY A 143 1.80 -1.93 0.85
C GLY A 143 2.83 -0.94 1.38
N GLY A 144 2.79 0.27 0.85
CA GLY A 144 3.51 1.42 1.40
C GLY A 144 4.77 1.77 0.63
N ARG A 145 5.53 2.72 1.17
CA ARG A 145 6.80 3.17 0.58
C ARG A 145 7.96 2.64 1.42
N ALA A 146 8.81 1.83 0.81
CA ALA A 146 10.09 1.46 1.40
C ALA A 146 11.09 2.60 1.22
N LEU A 147 11.90 2.84 2.24
CA LEU A 147 13.05 3.73 2.24
C LEU A 147 14.24 2.91 2.69
N HIS A 148 15.33 2.90 1.94
CA HIS A 148 16.54 2.16 2.27
C HIS A 148 17.61 3.14 2.74
N CYS A 149 18.19 2.87 3.90
CA CYS A 149 19.20 3.69 4.54
C CYS A 149 20.54 2.94 4.56
N ASP A 150 21.63 3.59 4.17
CA ASP A 150 22.94 2.95 4.05
C ASP A 150 23.52 2.53 5.41
N GLN A 151 23.23 3.32 6.46
CA GLN A 151 23.65 3.12 7.85
C GLN A 151 22.93 4.13 8.77
N PRO A 152 22.97 3.98 10.10
CA PRO A 152 22.52 5.02 11.02
C PRO A 152 23.20 6.36 10.75
N TYR A 153 22.43 7.44 10.82
CA TYR A 153 22.82 8.82 10.48
C TYR A 153 23.32 9.01 9.04
N GLY A 154 23.11 8.01 8.18
CA GLY A 154 23.44 8.05 6.76
C GLY A 154 22.32 8.60 5.88
N THR A 155 22.46 8.38 4.58
CA THR A 155 21.44 8.74 3.59
C THR A 155 20.36 7.66 3.55
N CYS A 156 19.11 8.08 3.33
CA CYS A 156 18.01 7.18 3.02
C CYS A 156 17.37 7.57 1.68
N SER A 157 17.18 6.60 0.80
CA SER A 157 16.54 6.73 -0.52
C SER A 157 15.24 5.95 -0.60
#